data_AF-A0A7W1BMH3-F1
#
_entry.id   AF-A0A7W1BMH3-F1
#
_cell.length_a   1.000
_cell.length_b   1.000
_cell.length_c   1.000
_cell.angle_alpha   90.00
_cell.angle_beta   90.00
_cell.angle_gamma   90.00
#
_symmetry.space_group_name_H-M   'P 1'
#
loop_
_entity.id
_entity.type
_entity.pdbx_description
1 polymer ?
#
loop_
_entity_poly.entity_id
_entity_poly.type
_entity_poly.pdbx_seq_one_letter_code
_entity_poly.pdbx_strand_id
1 'polypeptide(L)'
;MVSITNPAQGATVARKTTVTLRATATDNVGVVRVEFYVNGSLQCTATSAAYTCNWRVPNQPNRSYQIQARAYDQSGNSGSALIQVTSQ
;
A
#
# COMPACT_ATOMS: atom_id res chain seq x y z
N MET A 1 -14.19 1.04 -4.22
CA MET A 1 -13.26 -0.11 -4.27
C MET A 1 -11.84 0.36 -3.95
N VAL A 2 -10.94 -0.53 -3.52
CA VAL A 2 -9.51 -0.21 -3.31
C VAL A 2 -8.68 -1.22 -4.10
N SER A 3 -7.61 -0.76 -4.75
CA SER A 3 -6.63 -1.65 -5.39
C SER A 3 -5.22 -1.09 -5.27
N ILE A 4 -4.25 -1.98 -5.05
CA ILE A 4 -2.82 -1.64 -5.09
C ILE A 4 -2.37 -1.87 -6.52
N THR A 5 -1.85 -0.81 -7.16
CA THR A 5 -1.43 -0.82 -8.56
C THR A 5 0.09 -0.91 -8.71
N ASN A 6 0.84 -0.61 -7.65
CA ASN A 6 2.27 -0.86 -7.59
C ASN A 6 2.72 -1.11 -6.14
N PRO A 7 3.58 -2.10 -5.88
CA PRO A 7 3.94 -3.21 -6.76
C PRO A 7 2.74 -4.08 -7.14
N ALA A 8 2.91 -4.97 -8.12
CA ALA A 8 1.91 -5.99 -8.42
C ALA A 8 1.94 -7.13 -7.38
N GLN A 9 0.84 -7.89 -7.28
CA GLN A 9 0.77 -9.12 -6.49
C GLN A 9 1.88 -10.09 -6.91
N GLY A 10 2.66 -10.57 -5.94
CA GLY A 10 3.77 -11.49 -6.16
C GLY A 10 5.06 -10.85 -6.68
N ALA A 11 5.14 -9.52 -6.79
CA ALA A 11 6.32 -8.85 -7.32
C ALA A 11 7.56 -9.08 -6.43
N THR A 12 8.74 -9.08 -7.07
CA THR A 12 10.01 -9.02 -6.37
C THR A 12 10.46 -7.56 -6.19
N VAL A 13 10.99 -7.25 -5.01
CA VAL A 13 11.49 -5.91 -4.67
C VAL A 13 12.94 -5.98 -4.24
N ALA A 14 13.78 -5.08 -4.74
CA ALA A 14 15.20 -5.06 -4.38
C ALA A 14 15.39 -4.66 -2.91
N ARG A 15 16.22 -5.41 -2.17
CA ARG A 15 16.59 -5.04 -0.80
C ARG A 15 17.35 -3.71 -0.77
N LYS A 16 17.24 -3.00 0.36
CA LYS A 16 17.93 -1.71 0.61
C LYS A 16 17.55 -0.58 -0.36
N THR A 17 16.53 -0.76 -1.19
CA THR A 17 15.99 0.29 -2.06
C THR A 17 14.67 0.83 -1.52
N THR A 18 14.24 1.96 -2.08
CA THR A 18 12.91 2.52 -1.83
C THR A 18 11.98 2.08 -2.96
N VAL A 19 10.85 1.49 -2.58
CA VAL A 19 9.76 1.13 -3.49
C VAL A 19 8.59 2.07 -3.25
N THR A 20 8.08 2.69 -4.31
CA THR A 20 6.88 3.51 -4.23
C THR A 20 5.64 2.62 -4.35
N LEU A 21 4.91 2.48 -3.24
CA LEU A 21 3.59 1.88 -3.21
C LEU A 21 2.59 2.84 -3.86
N ARG A 22 1.68 2.31 -4.69
CA ARG A 22 0.62 3.08 -5.33
C ARG A 22 -0.70 2.35 -5.21
N ALA A 23 -1.76 3.08 -4.87
CA ALA A 23 -3.11 2.55 -4.82
C ALA A 23 -4.11 3.47 -5.51
N THR A 24 -5.23 2.90 -5.95
CA THR A 24 -6.43 3.65 -6.30
C THR A 24 -7.52 3.31 -5.30
N ALA A 25 -8.38 4.28 -5.04
CA ALA A 25 -9.54 4.11 -4.19
C ALA A 25 -10.69 4.95 -4.77
N THR A 26 -11.87 4.35 -4.84
CA THR A 26 -13.10 5.01 -5.29
C THR A 26 -14.21 4.77 -4.27
N ASP A 27 -15.04 5.77 -4.08
CA ASP A 27 -16.23 5.72 -3.24
C ASP A 27 -17.29 6.66 -3.84
N ASN A 28 -18.57 6.45 -3.53
CA ASN A 28 -19.66 7.28 -4.05
C ASN A 28 -19.72 8.68 -3.40
N VAL A 29 -19.24 8.82 -2.16
CA VAL A 29 -19.15 10.10 -1.45
C VAL A 29 -17.74 10.68 -1.54
N GLY A 30 -16.73 9.82 -1.64
CA GLY A 30 -15.34 10.20 -1.84
C GLY A 30 -14.43 9.62 -0.76
N VAL A 31 -13.17 9.42 -1.12
CA VAL A 31 -12.15 8.88 -0.22
C VAL A 31 -11.37 10.04 0.40
N VAL A 32 -11.32 10.11 1.73
CA VAL A 32 -10.62 11.19 2.45
C VAL A 32 -9.16 10.86 2.70
N ARG A 33 -8.82 9.57 2.82
CA ARG A 33 -7.45 9.11 3.02
C ARG A 33 -7.26 7.65 2.66
N VAL A 34 -6.03 7.31 2.29
CA VAL A 34 -5.53 5.94 2.13
C VAL A 34 -4.31 5.74 3.00
N GLU A 35 -4.35 4.75 3.88
CA GLU A 35 -3.22 4.30 4.69
C GLU A 35 -2.52 3.13 4.02
N PHE A 36 -1.20 3.16 3.98
CA PHE A 36 -0.37 2.07 3.49
C PHE A 36 0.33 1.38 4.66
N TYR A 37 0.19 0.07 4.73
CA TYR A 37 0.77 -0.79 5.76
C TYR A 37 1.71 -1.81 5.14
N VAL A 38 2.78 -2.15 5.85
CA VAL A 38 3.67 -3.28 5.54
C VAL A 38 3.75 -4.18 6.77
N ASN A 39 3.33 -5.44 6.62
CA ASN A 39 3.21 -6.41 7.72
C ASN A 39 2.43 -5.84 8.93
N GLY A 40 1.35 -5.09 8.66
CA GLY A 40 0.53 -4.45 9.69
C GLY A 40 1.12 -3.16 10.28
N SER A 41 2.34 -2.75 9.92
CA SER A 41 2.94 -1.48 10.36
C SER A 41 2.63 -0.36 9.38
N LEU A 42 2.02 0.72 9.85
CA LEU A 42 1.71 1.91 9.06
C LEU A 42 2.98 2.54 8.53
N GLN A 43 3.08 2.69 7.21
CA GLN A 43 4.19 3.36 6.55
C GLN A 43 3.88 4.84 6.30
N CYS A 44 2.70 5.13 5.76
CA CYS A 44 2.24 6.50 5.58
C CYS A 44 0.72 6.57 5.33
N THR A 45 0.21 7.80 5.34
CA THR A 45 -1.17 8.14 4.95
C THR A 45 -1.12 9.12 3.78
N ALA A 46 -1.91 8.86 2.74
CA ALA A 46 -2.07 9.72 1.57
C ALA A 46 -3.51 10.26 1.51
N THR A 47 -3.68 11.57 1.35
CA THR A 47 -4.99 12.25 1.34
C THR A 47 -5.41 12.75 -0.04
N SER A 48 -4.59 12.54 -1.07
CA SER A 48 -4.85 12.94 -2.45
C SER A 48 -4.57 11.82 -3.44
N ALA A 49 -5.47 11.60 -4.39
CA ALA A 49 -5.22 10.71 -5.53
C ALA A 49 -4.16 11.31 -6.47
N ALA A 50 -3.23 10.55 -7.08
CA ALA A 50 -2.94 9.13 -6.98
C ALA A 50 -2.20 8.78 -5.67
N TYR A 51 -2.84 7.99 -4.81
CA TYR A 51 -2.34 7.66 -3.48
C TYR A 51 -1.01 6.91 -3.57
N THR A 52 0.04 7.48 -2.97
CA THR A 52 1.39 6.90 -3.00
C THR A 52 2.03 6.89 -1.63
N CYS A 53 2.96 5.95 -1.44
CA CYS A 53 3.74 5.79 -0.23
C CYS A 53 5.13 5.27 -0.55
N ASN A 54 6.19 5.86 0.00
CA ASN A 54 7.53 5.31 -0.15
C ASN A 54 7.82 4.33 0.98
N TRP A 55 8.15 3.10 0.62
CA TRP A 55 8.55 2.04 1.55
C TRP A 55 10.00 1.65 1.31
N ARG A 56 10.84 1.72 2.36
CA ARG A 56 12.23 1.25 2.29
C ARG A 56 12.29 -0.25 2.58
N VAL A 57 12.73 -1.02 1.60
CA VAL A 57 12.78 -2.48 1.70
C VAL A 57 13.89 -2.91 2.67
N PRO A 58 13.58 -3.67 3.73
CA PRO A 58 14.58 -4.13 4.69
C PRO A 58 15.64 -5.04 4.05
N ASN A 59 16.82 -5.10 4.67
CA ASN A 59 17.93 -5.95 4.22
C ASN A 59 17.74 -7.42 4.65
N GLN A 60 16.69 -8.07 4.15
CA GLN A 60 16.40 -9.47 4.45
C GLN A 60 16.10 -10.22 3.17
N PRO A 61 16.89 -11.23 2.77
CA PRO A 61 16.69 -11.95 1.53
C PRO A 61 15.52 -12.91 1.57
N ASN A 62 14.84 -13.04 0.43
CA ASN A 62 13.73 -13.95 0.20
C ASN A 62 12.63 -13.84 1.27
N ARG A 63 12.40 -12.63 1.78
CA ARG A 63 11.38 -12.36 2.79
C ARG A 63 10.11 -11.86 2.11
N SER A 64 9.00 -12.51 2.41
CA SER A 64 7.67 -12.03 2.00
C SER A 64 7.21 -10.88 2.90
N TYR A 65 6.66 -9.85 2.28
CA TYR A 65 6.00 -8.72 2.94
C TYR A 65 4.56 -8.61 2.46
N GLN A 66 3.66 -8.46 3.41
CA GLN A 66 2.26 -8.15 3.15
C GLN A 66 2.10 -6.63 3.05
N ILE A 67 1.73 -6.13 1.88
CA ILE A 67 1.41 -4.72 1.67
C ILE A 67 -0.10 -4.57 1.67
N GLN A 68 -0.61 -3.67 2.50
CA GLN A 68 -2.05 -3.40 2.57
C GLN A 68 -2.30 -1.90 2.36
N ALA A 69 -3.30 -1.58 1.54
CA ALA A 69 -3.85 -0.24 1.41
C ALA A 69 -5.25 -0.23 2.04
N ARG A 70 -5.53 0.71 2.94
CA ARG A 70 -6.85 0.92 3.56
C ARG A 70 -7.35 2.31 3.22
N ALA A 71 -8.45 2.40 2.50
CA ALA A 71 -9.11 3.67 2.18
C ALA A 71 -10.22 3.93 3.19
N TYR A 72 -10.41 5.19 3.55
CA TYR A 72 -11.48 5.66 4.43
C TYR A 72 -12.26 6.78 3.75
N ASP A 73 -13.58 6.80 3.94
CA ASP A 73 -14.45 7.92 3.56
C ASP A 73 -14.66 8.89 4.74
N GLN A 74 -15.45 9.96 4.51
CA GLN A 74 -15.76 10.96 5.54
C GLN A 74 -16.69 10.42 6.64
N SER A 75 -17.46 9.36 6.35
CA SER A 75 -18.39 8.71 7.28
C SER A 75 -17.70 7.65 8.14
N GLY A 76 -16.42 7.38 7.90
CA GLY A 76 -15.64 6.35 8.59
C GLY A 76 -15.76 4.95 7.98
N ASN A 77 -16.45 4.79 6.85
CA ASN A 77 -16.45 3.52 6.13
C ASN A 77 -15.05 3.27 5.58
N SER A 78 -14.68 1.99 5.49
CA SER A 78 -13.36 1.60 5.00
C SER A 78 -13.42 0.45 4.01
N GLY A 79 -12.52 0.51 3.03
CA GLY A 79 -12.23 -0.57 2.10
C GLY A 79 -10.74 -0.87 2.14
N SER A 80 -10.34 -2.10 1.80
CA SER A 80 -8.92 -2.44 1.76
C SER A 80 -8.54 -3.36 0.61
N ALA A 81 -7.27 -3.29 0.23
CA ALA A 81 -6.62 -4.20 -0.70
C ALA A 81 -5.32 -4.69 -0.09
N LEU A 82 -4.94 -5.92 -0.41
CA LEU A 82 -3.77 -6.58 0.13
C LEU A 82 -3.04 -7.29 -0.99
N ILE A 83 -1.72 -7.12 -1.01
CA ILE A 83 -0.83 -7.88 -1.88
C ILE A 83 0.35 -8.46 -1.07
N GLN A 84 1.03 -9.43 -1.65
CA GLN A 84 2.29 -9.96 -1.16
C GLN A 84 3.42 -9.65 -2.15
N VAL A 85 4.59 -9.28 -1.63
CA VAL A 85 5.82 -9.10 -2.39
C VAL A 85 6.98 -9.82 -1.72
N THR A 86 8.02 -10.16 -2.46
CA THR A 86 9.20 -10.85 -1.94
C THR A 86 10.47 -10.03 -2.15
N SER A 87 11.31 -9.90 -1.13
CA SER A 87 12.58 -9.17 -1.25
C SER A 87 13.70 -9.99 -1.91
N GLN A 88 14.35 -9.43 -2.93
CA GLN A 88 15.46 -10.04 -3.68
C GLN A 88 16.78 -9.27 -3.59
#